data_AF-A0A453D1B8-F1
#
_entry.id   AF-A0A453D1B8-F1
#
_cell.length_a   1.000
_cell.length_b   1.000
_cell.length_c   1.000
_cell.angle_alpha   90.00
_cell.angle_beta   90.00
_cell.angle_gamma   90.00
#
_symmetry.space_group_name_H-M   'P 1'
#
loop_
_entity.id
_entity.type
_entity.pdbx_description
1 polymer ?
#
loop_
_entity_poly.entity_id
_entity_poly.type
_entity_poly.pdbx_seq_one_letter_code
_entity_poly.pdbx_strand_id
1 'polypeptide(L)' 'MSQATQEVVSRIPLTTADEFRAAVDAARTAFPGWRSTPVTARQRIMFKYQELIRANMVVLFLNFFRFSSIETISYWFLLQ' A
#
# COMPACT_ATOMS: atom_id res chain seq x y z
N MET A 1 -5.72 2.25 -15.79
CA MET A 1 -6.46 3.23 -16.61
C MET A 1 -7.54 3.82 -15.72
N SER A 2 -7.79 5.12 -15.82
CA SER A 2 -8.83 5.81 -15.05
C SER A 2 -10.15 5.42 -15.67
N GLN A 3 -11.10 4.95 -14.87
CA GLN A 3 -12.35 4.42 -15.43
C GLN A 3 -13.25 5.51 -16.03
N ALA A 4 -13.10 6.76 -15.58
CA ALA A 4 -13.92 7.87 -16.07
C ALA A 4 -13.45 8.46 -17.41
N THR A 5 -12.14 8.39 -17.70
CA THR A 5 -11.53 9.03 -18.88
C THR A 5 -10.77 8.05 -19.79
N GLN A 6 -10.69 6.76 -19.40
CA GLN A 6 -9.79 5.76 -19.99
C GLN A 6 -8.31 6.18 -20.03
N GLU A 7 -7.94 7.26 -19.35
CA GLU A 7 -6.57 7.78 -19.35
C GLU A 7 -5.64 6.85 -18.56
N VAL A 8 -4.38 6.76 -19.01
CA VAL A 8 -3.35 6.01 -18.30
C VAL A 8 -2.99 6.76 -17.01
N VAL A 9 -3.43 6.24 -15.86
CA VAL A 9 -3.20 6.84 -14.54
C VAL A 9 -1.73 6.72 -14.12
N SER A 10 -1.10 5.59 -14.42
CA SER A 10 0.32 5.35 -14.23
C SER A 10 0.75 4.15 -15.08
N ARG A 11 2.03 4.10 -15.45
CA ARG A 11 2.66 2.90 -16.03
C ARG A 11 3.46 2.23 -14.92
N ILE A 12 3.09 1.01 -14.58
CA ILE A 12 3.81 0.22 -13.57
C ILE A 12 4.67 -0.78 -14.35
N PRO A 13 6.01 -0.66 -14.33
CA PRO A 13 6.86 -1.65 -14.96
C PRO A 13 6.68 -2.98 -14.23
N LEU A 14 6.72 -4.08 -14.99
CA LEU A 14 6.77 -5.41 -14.41
C LEU A 14 8.10 -5.56 -13.67
N THR A 15 8.04 -5.95 -12.40
CA THR A 15 9.24 -6.21 -11.61
C THR A 15 10.09 -7.28 -12.28
N THR A 16 11.38 -7.02 -12.43
CA THR A 16 12.34 -7.99 -12.96
C THR A 16 12.70 -9.04 -11.90
N ALA A 17 13.21 -10.20 -12.32
CA ALA A 17 13.63 -11.26 -11.40
C ALA A 17 14.74 -10.79 -10.44
N ASP A 18 15.63 -9.92 -10.91
CA ASP A 18 16.73 -9.40 -10.09
C ASP A 18 16.26 -8.35 -9.08
N GLU A 19 15.34 -7.45 -9.45
CA GLU A 19 14.70 -6.53 -8.50
C GLU A 19 13.92 -7.28 -7.42
N PHE A 20 13.22 -8.34 -7.80
CA PHE A 20 12.51 -9.19 -6.86
C PHE A 20 13.49 -9.88 -5.89
N ARG A 21 14.59 -10.45 -6.42
CA ARG A 21 15.64 -11.07 -5.58
C ARG A 21 16.25 -10.04 -4.61
N ALA A 22 16.57 -8.84 -5.10
CA ALA A 22 17.10 -7.76 -4.28
C ALA A 22 16.14 -7.36 -3.14
N ALA A 23 14.83 -7.28 -3.42
CA ALA A 23 13.83 -6.98 -2.41
C ALA A 23 13.77 -8.07 -1.32
N VAL A 24 13.84 -9.35 -1.72
CA VAL A 24 13.87 -10.48 -0.79
C VAL A 24 15.13 -10.46 0.08
N ASP A 25 16.29 -10.21 -0.51
CA ASP A 25 17.56 -10.19 0.21
C ASP A 25 17.67 -8.99 1.17
N ALA A 26 17.13 -7.83 0.79
CA ALA A 26 16.99 -6.69 1.68
C ALA A 26 16.09 -7.02 2.89
N ALA A 27 14.94 -7.65 2.65
CA ALA A 27 14.03 -8.06 3.72
C ALA A 27 14.68 -9.09 4.66
N ARG A 28 15.41 -10.07 4.12
CA ARG A 28 16.18 -11.06 4.90
C ARG A 28 17.24 -10.41 5.77
N THR A 29 17.97 -9.44 5.22
CA THR A 29 19.04 -8.73 5.94
C THR A 29 18.48 -7.87 7.07
N ALA A 30 17.33 -7.23 6.88
CA ALA A 30 16.69 -6.41 7.91
C ALA A 30 16.01 -7.23 9.03
N PHE A 31 15.62 -8.48 8.73
CA PHE A 31 14.79 -9.29 9.64
C PHE A 31 15.42 -9.55 11.02
N PRO A 32 16.71 -9.91 11.17
CA PRO A 32 17.30 -10.13 12.49
C PRO A 32 17.19 -8.89 13.40
N GLY A 33 17.51 -7.71 12.88
CA GLY A 33 17.40 -6.44 13.62
C GLY A 33 15.95 -6.09 13.97
N TRP A 34 15.02 -6.32 13.03
CA TRP A 34 13.60 -6.12 13.29
C TRP A 34 13.06 -7.09 14.35
N ARG A 35 13.46 -8.36 14.31
CA ARG A 35 13.05 -9.39 15.27
C ARG A 35 13.57 -9.10 16.68
N SER A 36 14.80 -8.61 16.80
CA SER A 36 15.37 -8.23 18.11
C SER A 36 14.79 -6.93 18.68
N THR A 37 14.05 -6.16 17.87
CA THR A 37 13.46 -4.89 18.32
C THR A 37 12.36 -5.15 19.36
N PRO A 38 12.39 -4.49 20.55
CA PRO A 38 11.35 -4.64 21.57
C PRO A 38 9.95 -4.40 21.03
N VAL A 39 8.96 -5.13 21.58
CA VAL A 39 7.55 -5.04 21.14
C VAL A 39 7.04 -3.60 21.22
N THR A 40 7.35 -2.89 22.31
CA THR A 40 6.92 -1.49 22.53
C THR A 40 7.47 -0.53 21.47
N ALA A 41 8.71 -0.73 21.02
CA ALA A 41 9.29 0.06 19.94
C ALA A 41 8.60 -0.21 18.60
N ARG A 42 8.29 -1.49 18.29
CA ARG A 42 7.53 -1.86 17.09
C ARG A 42 6.11 -1.30 17.12
N GLN A 43 5.45 -1.32 18.28
CA GLN A 43 4.13 -0.72 18.48
C GLN A 43 4.15 0.78 18.18
N ARG A 44 5.16 1.51 18.68
CA ARG A 44 5.30 2.95 18.41
C ARG A 44 5.40 3.25 16.91
N ILE A 45 6.16 2.44 16.17
CA ILE A 45 6.27 2.56 14.71
C ILE A 45 4.91 2.34 14.05
N MET A 46 4.16 1.31 14.47
CA MET A 46 2.84 1.01 13.91
C MET A 46 1.81 2.10 14.22
N PHE A 47 1.81 2.67 15.43
CA PHE A 47 0.92 3.79 15.75
C PHE A 47 1.27 5.05 14.94
N LYS A 48 2.55 5.35 14.74
CA LYS A 48 2.95 6.46 13.87
C LYS A 48 2.53 6.22 12.42
N TYR A 49 2.67 5.00 11.92
CA TYR A 49 2.19 4.64 10.59
C TYR A 49 0.67 4.82 10.46
N GLN A 50 -0.09 4.39 11.47
CA GLN A 50 -1.54 4.57 11.50
C GLN A 50 -1.94 6.05 11.52
N GLU A 51 -1.25 6.88 12.31
CA GLU A 51 -1.43 8.35 12.33
C GLU A 51 -1.19 8.96 10.94
N LEU A 52 -0.11 8.56 10.26
CA LEU A 52 0.21 9.04 8.92
C LEU A 52 -0.82 8.62 7.88
N ILE A 53 -1.34 7.39 7.94
CA ILE A 53 -2.45 6.95 7.07
C ILE A 53 -3.66 7.86 7.30
N ARG A 54 -4.05 8.08 8.56
CA ARG A 54 -5.21 8.91 8.89
C ARG A 54 -5.05 10.34 8.38
N ALA A 55 -3.88 10.93 8.59
CA ALA A 55 -3.57 12.28 8.12
C ALA A 55 -3.63 12.41 6.59
N ASN A 56 -3.35 11.34 5.85
CA ASN A 56 -3.34 11.32 4.39
C ASN A 56 -4.55 10.59 3.77
N MET A 57 -5.59 10.30 4.56
CA MET A 57 -6.75 9.50 4.11
C MET A 57 -7.36 10.04 2.82
N VAL A 58 -7.51 11.37 2.69
CA VAL A 58 -8.11 11.98 1.50
C VAL A 58 -7.30 11.66 0.24
N VAL A 59 -5.98 11.80 0.27
CA VAL A 59 -5.12 11.54 -0.88
C VAL A 59 -5.06 10.04 -1.20
N LEU A 60 -4.96 9.20 -0.18
CA LEU A 60 -4.99 7.74 -0.34
C LEU A 60 -6.31 7.26 -0.96
N PHE A 61 -7.42 7.83 -0.49
CA PHE A 61 -8.75 7.58 -1.03
C PHE A 61 -8.82 8.05 -2.48
N LEU A 62 -8.49 9.30 -2.80
CA LEU A 62 -8.50 9.80 -4.17
C LEU A 62 -7.63 8.96 -5.12
N ASN A 63 -6.47 8.49 -4.67
CA ASN A 63 -5.66 7.55 -5.45
C ASN A 63 -6.39 6.22 -5.65
N PHE A 64 -6.96 5.62 -4.60
CA PHE A 64 -7.73 4.39 -4.70
C PHE A 64 -8.88 4.51 -5.71
N PHE A 65 -9.72 5.54 -5.61
CA PHE A 65 -10.84 5.79 -6.53
C PHE A 65 -10.38 6.02 -7.97
N ARG A 66 -9.20 6.64 -8.17
CA ARG A 66 -8.62 6.81 -9.50
C ARG A 66 -8.20 5.48 -10.14
N PHE A 67 -7.92 4.45 -9.34
CA PHE A 67 -7.52 3.12 -9.81
C PHE A 67 -8.66 2.08 -9.80
N SER A 68 -9.67 2.22 -8.93
CA SER A 68 -10.76 1.25 -8.78
C SER A 68 -12.03 1.65 -9.53
N SER A 69 -12.69 0.70 -10.19
CA SER A 69 -14.06 0.85 -10.70
C SER A 69 -15.04 1.23 -9.58
N ILE A 70 -15.76 2.34 -9.71
CA ILE A 70 -16.80 2.80 -8.76
C ILE A 70 -17.89 1.73 -8.58
N GLU A 71 -18.09 0.84 -9.56
CA GLU A 71 -19.04 -0.27 -9.47
C GLU A 71 -18.67 -1.27 -8.37
N THR A 72 -17.37 -1.47 -8.11
CA THR A 72 -16.91 -2.43 -7.09
C THR A 72 -17.36 -2.04 -5.69
N ILE A 73 -17.41 -0.75 -5.37
CA ILE A 73 -17.76 -0.25 -4.02
C ILE A 73 -19.28 -0.27 -3.82
N SER A 74 -20.06 -0.03 -4.87
CA SER A 74 -21.52 -0.16 -4.83
C SER A 74 -21.97 -1.57 -4.45
N TYR A 75 -21.27 -2.62 -4.91
CA TYR A 75 -21.58 -4.01 -4.52
C TYR A 75 -21.31 -4.31 -3.04
N TRP A 76 -20.30 -3.67 -2.43
CA TRP A 76 -20.01 -3.84 -1.00
C TRP A 76 -20.95 -3.04 -0.09
N PHE A 77 -21.58 -1.97 -0.61
CA PHE A 77 -22.52 -1.13 0.14
C PHE A 77 -23.98 -1.58 0.00
N LEU A 78 -24.34 -2.31 -1.07
CA LEU A 78 -25.68 -2.86 -1.29
C LEU A 78 -25.93 -4.22 -0.62
N LEU A 79 -24.88 -4.87 -0.11
CA LEU A 79 -24.95 -6.15 0.62
C LEU A 79 -24.83 -5.98 2.15
N GLN A 80 -25.02 -4.75 2.64
CA GLN A 80 -25.23 -4.41 4.05
C GLN A 80 -26.63 -3.81 4.21
#